data_AF-K1ZQR7-F1
#
_entry.id   AF-K1ZQR7-F1
#
_cell.length_a   1.000
_cell.length_b   1.000
_cell.length_c   1.000
_cell.angle_alpha   90.00
_cell.angle_beta   90.00
_cell.angle_gamma   90.00
#
_symmetry.space_group_name_H-M   'P 1'
#
loop_
_entity.id
_entity.type
_entity.pdbx_description
1 polymer ?
#
loop_
_entity_poly.entity_id
_entity_poly.type
_entity_poly.pdbx_seq_one_letter_code
_entity_poly.pdbx_strand_id
1 'polypeptide(L)'
;MHTSALAFQTLRYAGVAYLLYVAYATWKDTSTFALDSTPSRRSALSLVVRALLLNILNPKLTIFFLAFLPQFVRPGPAGPLPQLLVLSGVFMAMTFAVFVVYGLLANAFRTVVIESESVQAWLRRSFAGAFAALGVHLAFSEK
;
A
#
# COMPACT_ATOMS: atom_id res chain seq x y z
N MET A 1 27.13 15.97 -19.51
CA MET A 1 25.70 15.68 -19.25
C MET A 1 25.16 14.47 -20.03
N HIS A 2 25.99 13.52 -20.51
CA HIS A 2 25.52 12.34 -21.27
C HIS A 2 25.30 11.07 -20.42
N THR A 3 25.92 10.98 -19.24
CA THR A 3 25.79 9.83 -18.34
C THR A 3 24.36 9.65 -17.81
N SER A 4 23.63 10.75 -17.59
CA SER A 4 22.23 10.70 -17.16
C SER A 4 21.29 10.17 -18.23
N ALA A 5 21.58 10.42 -19.51
CA ALA A 5 20.75 9.95 -20.62
C ALA A 5 20.89 8.44 -20.84
N LEU A 6 22.13 7.93 -20.83
CA LEU A 6 22.39 6.49 -20.93
C LEU A 6 21.88 5.71 -19.70
N ALA A 7 22.08 6.26 -18.49
CA ALA A 7 21.56 5.66 -17.25
C ALA A 7 20.02 5.64 -17.22
N PHE A 8 19.37 6.72 -17.69
CA PHE A 8 17.92 6.78 -17.79
C PHE A 8 17.38 5.80 -18.84
N GLN A 9 18.02 5.68 -20.01
CA GLN A 9 17.63 4.71 -21.04
C GLN A 9 17.79 3.26 -20.56
N THR A 10 18.92 2.92 -19.93
CA THR A 10 19.12 1.57 -19.39
C THR A 10 18.09 1.23 -18.30
N LEU A 11 17.83 2.17 -17.38
CA LEU A 11 16.82 1.98 -16.34
C LEU A 11 15.40 1.88 -16.93
N ARG A 12 15.11 2.63 -17.99
CA ARG A 12 13.82 2.58 -18.70
C ARG A 12 13.60 1.24 -19.37
N TYR A 13 14.55 0.75 -20.15
CA TYR A 13 14.43 -0.57 -20.79
C TYR A 13 14.37 -1.69 -19.75
N ALA A 14 15.13 -1.59 -18.66
CA ALA A 14 15.01 -2.52 -17.53
C ALA A 14 13.61 -2.48 -16.89
N GLY A 15 13.04 -1.29 -16.70
CA GLY A 15 11.68 -1.11 -16.18
C GLY A 15 10.60 -1.68 -17.10
N VAL A 16 10.72 -1.46 -18.42
CA VAL A 16 9.82 -2.06 -19.42
C VAL A 16 9.89 -3.58 -19.38
N ALA A 17 11.10 -4.15 -19.42
CA ALA A 17 11.30 -5.60 -19.35
C ALA A 17 10.73 -6.18 -18.05
N TYR A 18 10.94 -5.50 -16.93
CA TYR A 18 10.40 -5.92 -15.64
C TYR A 18 8.87 -5.88 -15.60
N LEU A 19 8.23 -4.82 -16.10
CA LEU A 19 6.76 -4.72 -16.15
C LEU A 19 6.13 -5.78 -17.04
N LEU A 20 6.75 -6.06 -18.20
CA LEU A 20 6.32 -7.14 -19.09
C LEU A 20 6.52 -8.52 -18.44
N TYR A 21 7.64 -8.71 -17.74
CA TYR A 21 7.87 -9.92 -16.96
C TYR A 21 6.81 -10.12 -15.87
N VAL A 22 6.50 -9.09 -15.08
CA VAL A 22 5.46 -9.15 -14.04
C VAL A 22 4.07 -9.40 -14.65
N ALA A 23 3.75 -8.78 -15.79
CA ALA A 23 2.50 -9.04 -16.51
C ALA A 23 2.41 -10.50 -16.97
N TYR A 24 3.47 -11.03 -17.58
CA TYR A 24 3.54 -12.42 -18.02
C TYR A 24 3.48 -13.41 -16.85
N ALA A 25 4.24 -13.15 -15.78
CA ALA A 25 4.22 -13.95 -14.56
C ALA A 25 2.82 -13.97 -13.95
N THR A 26 2.18 -12.80 -13.80
CA THR A 26 0.81 -12.68 -13.29
C THR A 26 -0.21 -13.41 -14.17
N TRP A 27 -0.05 -13.38 -15.50
CA TRP A 27 -0.92 -14.14 -16.40
C TRP A 27 -0.65 -15.65 -16.34
N LYS A 28 0.60 -16.10 -16.27
CA LYS A 28 0.93 -17.53 -16.20
C LYS A 28 0.59 -18.14 -14.85
N ASP A 29 0.61 -17.34 -13.78
CA ASP A 29 0.36 -17.83 -12.44
C ASP A 29 -1.07 -18.37 -12.33
N THR A 30 -1.15 -19.70 -12.32
CA THR A 30 -2.39 -20.48 -12.15
C THR A 30 -2.38 -21.13 -10.77
N SER A 31 -1.52 -20.69 -9.86
CA SER A 31 -1.81 -20.94 -8.46
C SER A 31 -3.11 -20.19 -8.17
N THR A 32 -4.17 -20.94 -7.91
CA THR A 32 -5.26 -20.46 -7.05
C THR A 32 -4.58 -19.71 -5.90
N PHE A 33 -5.17 -18.62 -5.42
CA PHE A 33 -4.80 -18.08 -4.11
C PHE A 33 -5.20 -19.12 -3.04
N ALA A 34 -4.58 -20.30 -3.08
CA ALA A 34 -4.47 -21.23 -2.00
C ALA A 34 -3.59 -20.48 -1.01
N LEU A 35 -4.25 -19.61 -0.24
CA LEU A 35 -3.76 -19.24 1.07
C LEU A 35 -3.41 -20.57 1.72
N ASP A 36 -2.11 -20.84 1.87
CA ASP A 36 -1.62 -21.95 2.66
C ASP A 36 -2.32 -21.81 4.00
N SER A 37 -3.39 -22.58 4.15
CA SER A 37 -4.32 -22.51 5.27
C SER A 37 -3.73 -23.30 6.42
N THR A 38 -2.41 -23.20 6.62
CA THR A 38 -1.83 -23.51 7.91
C THR A 38 -2.16 -22.29 8.77
N PRO A 39 -3.08 -22.39 9.74
CA PRO A 39 -3.33 -21.28 10.64
C PRO A 39 -2.01 -21.07 11.37
N SER A 40 -1.26 -20.04 11.00
CA SER A 40 -0.10 -19.63 11.76
C SER A 40 -0.62 -19.40 13.17
N ARG A 41 -0.21 -20.25 14.12
CA ARG A 41 -0.65 -20.24 15.52
C ARG A 41 -0.11 -19.00 16.26
N ARG A 42 0.09 -17.89 15.56
CA ARG A 42 0.47 -16.61 16.13
C ARG A 42 -0.72 -16.10 16.92
N SER A 43 -0.49 -15.95 18.22
CA SER A 43 -1.41 -15.25 19.11
C SER A 43 -1.78 -13.90 18.48
N ALA A 44 -3.05 -13.53 18.53
CA ALA A 44 -3.53 -12.21 18.10
C ALA A 44 -2.70 -11.08 18.73
N LEU A 45 -2.23 -11.29 19.97
CA LEU A 45 -1.37 -10.35 20.69
C LEU A 45 0.00 -10.18 20.01
N SER A 46 0.60 -11.26 19.50
CA SER A 46 1.85 -11.18 18.72
C SER A 46 1.67 -10.39 17.42
N LEU A 47 0.53 -10.55 16.75
CA LEU A 47 0.20 -9.78 15.55
C LEU A 47 0.02 -8.28 15.86
N VAL A 48 -0.72 -7.96 16.94
CA VAL A 48 -0.93 -6.58 17.40
C VAL A 48 0.39 -5.92 17.77
N VAL A 49 1.25 -6.59 18.56
CA VAL A 49 2.55 -6.04 18.95
C VAL A 49 3.42 -5.82 17.72
N ARG A 50 3.45 -6.77 16.78
CA ARG A 50 4.22 -6.60 15.54
C ARG A 50 3.71 -5.44 14.70
N ALA A 51 2.39 -5.28 14.58
CA ALA A 51 1.77 -4.17 13.86
C ALA A 51 2.08 -2.83 14.53
N LEU A 52 2.02 -2.78 15.87
CA LEU A 52 2.37 -1.60 16.66
C LEU A 52 3.84 -1.22 16.45
N LEU A 53 4.75 -2.19 16.56
CA LEU A 53 6.18 -1.97 16.34
C LEU A 53 6.45 -1.47 14.92
N LEU A 54 5.84 -2.08 13.89
CA LEU A 54 5.97 -1.61 12.52
C LEU A 54 5.47 -0.18 12.33
N ASN A 55 4.39 0.21 13.03
CA ASN A 55 3.86 1.56 12.96
C ASN A 55 4.77 2.58 13.67
N ILE A 56 5.25 2.24 14.88
CA ILE A 56 6.18 3.09 15.65
C ILE A 56 7.52 3.25 14.93
N LEU A 57 8.04 2.17 14.33
CA LEU A 57 9.30 2.19 13.57
C LEU A 57 9.16 2.86 12.20
N ASN A 58 7.95 3.25 11.77
CA ASN A 58 7.74 3.96 10.52
C ASN A 58 7.87 5.47 10.74
N PRO A 59 9.03 6.09 10.42
CA PRO A 59 9.25 7.50 10.72
C PRO A 59 8.35 8.41 9.88
N LYS A 60 7.74 7.91 8.80
CA LYS A 60 6.93 8.72 7.90
C LYS A 60 5.73 9.33 8.61
N LEU A 61 5.07 8.54 9.46
CA LEU A 61 3.91 9.00 10.22
C LEU A 61 4.35 10.04 11.26
N THR A 62 5.38 9.74 12.04
CA THR A 62 5.92 10.68 13.04
C THR A 62 6.37 12.00 12.42
N ILE A 63 7.09 11.96 11.29
CA ILE A 63 7.54 13.16 10.57
C ILE A 63 6.34 13.95 10.03
N PHE A 64 5.32 13.29 9.48
CA PHE A 64 4.10 13.95 9.03
C PHE A 64 3.43 14.69 10.19
N PHE A 65 3.23 14.02 11.33
CA PHE A 65 2.64 14.65 12.50
C PHE A 65 3.47 15.85 12.99
N LEU A 66 4.79 15.70 13.10
CA LEU A 66 5.67 16.77 13.54
C LEU A 66 5.70 17.96 12.57
N ALA A 67 5.59 17.71 11.27
CA ALA A 67 5.62 18.76 10.25
C ALA A 67 4.27 19.48 10.10
N PHE A 68 3.15 18.78 10.22
CA PHE A 68 1.83 19.31 9.91
C PHE A 68 1.02 19.69 11.15
N LEU A 69 1.02 18.91 12.24
CA LEU A 69 0.18 19.25 13.40
C LEU A 69 0.49 20.60 14.05
N PRO A 70 1.76 20.98 14.28
CA PRO A 70 2.07 22.25 14.91
C PRO A 70 1.54 23.46 14.12
N GLN A 71 1.36 23.32 12.80
CA GLN A 71 0.84 24.39 11.94
C GLN A 71 -0.64 24.72 12.24
N PHE A 72 -1.37 23.79 12.86
CA PHE A 72 -2.79 23.97 13.21
C PHE A 72 -3.02 24.39 14.67
N VAL A 73 -1.94 24.51 15.46
CA VAL A 73 -2.00 24.91 16.87
C VAL A 73 -1.89 26.42 16.98
N ARG A 74 -2.80 27.05 17.73
CA ARG A 74 -2.74 28.49 17.98
C ARG A 74 -1.97 28.76 19.27
N PRO A 75 -1.11 29.80 19.32
CA PRO A 75 -0.48 30.21 20.56
C PRO A 75 -1.56 30.62 21.58
N GLY A 76 -1.52 30.04 22.77
CA GLY A 76 -2.49 30.31 23.83
C GLY A 76 -1.88 30.11 25.23
N PRO A 77 -2.51 30.66 26.29
CA PRO A 77 -1.95 30.67 27.64
C PRO A 77 -1.78 29.27 28.26
N ALA A 78 -2.51 28.27 27.77
CA ALA A 78 -2.43 26.88 28.24
C ALA A 78 -1.30 26.04 27.57
N GLY A 79 -0.53 26.64 26.65
CA GLY A 79 0.50 25.94 25.87
C GLY A 79 -0.06 25.04 24.75
N PRO A 80 0.80 24.50 23.88
CA PRO A 80 0.40 23.79 22.66
C PRO A 80 -0.05 22.34 22.89
N LEU A 81 0.38 21.71 23.99
CA LEU A 81 0.18 20.27 24.25
C LEU A 81 -1.30 19.82 24.22
N PRO A 82 -2.26 20.50 24.87
CA PRO A 82 -3.65 20.07 24.87
C PRO A 82 -4.26 20.06 23.47
N GLN A 83 -3.95 21.08 22.66
CA GLN A 83 -4.47 21.22 21.30
C GLN A 83 -3.88 20.15 20.38
N LEU A 84 -2.59 19.83 20.54
CA LEU A 84 -1.93 18.72 19.84
C LEU A 84 -2.57 17.37 20.17
N LEU A 85 -2.85 17.10 21.46
CA LEU A 85 -3.49 15.86 21.88
C LEU A 85 -4.90 15.70 21.29
N VAL A 86 -5.70 16.78 21.29
CA VAL A 86 -7.04 16.77 20.70
C VAL A 86 -6.97 16.53 19.19
N LEU A 87 -6.12 17.26 18.46
CA LEU A 87 -6.00 17.09 17.02
C LEU A 87 -5.48 15.69 16.64
N SER A 88 -4.52 15.17 17.41
CA SER A 88 -4.02 13.80 17.25
C SER A 88 -5.13 12.78 17.50
N GLY A 89 -5.92 12.95 18.57
CA GLY A 89 -7.03 12.07 18.90
C GLY A 89 -8.10 12.04 17.81
N VAL A 90 -8.48 13.20 17.26
CA VAL A 90 -9.43 13.30 16.15
C VAL A 90 -8.89 12.59 14.91
N PHE A 91 -7.63 12.81 14.55
CA PHE A 91 -7.00 12.11 13.42
C PHE A 91 -6.99 10.59 13.63
N MET A 92 -6.65 10.13 14.83
CA MET A 92 -6.60 8.71 15.16
C MET A 92 -8.00 8.07 15.09
N ALA A 93 -9.03 8.77 15.57
CA ALA A 93 -10.43 8.32 15.48
C ALA A 93 -10.90 8.21 14.01
N MET A 94 -10.59 9.19 13.18
CA MET A 94 -10.89 9.14 11.73
C MET A 94 -10.16 7.97 11.06
N THR A 95 -8.86 7.82 11.35
CA THR A 95 -8.04 6.72 10.80
C THR A 95 -8.59 5.36 11.21
N PHE A 96 -8.99 5.22 12.46
CA PHE A 96 -9.61 4.00 12.97
C PHE A 96 -10.94 3.71 12.27
N ALA A 97 -11.83 4.70 12.12
CA ALA A 97 -13.10 4.54 11.42
C ALA A 97 -12.89 4.08 9.96
N VAL A 98 -11.92 4.69 9.26
CA VAL A 98 -11.53 4.29 7.90
C VAL A 98 -11.04 2.84 7.89
N PHE A 99 -10.18 2.44 8.83
CA PHE A 99 -9.71 1.05 8.90
C PHE A 99 -10.81 0.05 9.25
N VAL A 100 -11.79 0.41 10.08
CA VAL A 100 -12.97 -0.43 10.34
C VAL A 100 -13.75 -0.64 9.04
N VAL A 101 -14.01 0.42 8.28
CA VAL A 101 -14.67 0.31 6.97
C VAL A 101 -13.87 -0.59 6.03
N TYR A 102 -12.55 -0.39 5.92
CA TYR A 102 -11.69 -1.28 5.13
C TYR A 102 -11.74 -2.73 5.62
N GLY A 103 -11.75 -2.97 6.93
CA GLY A 103 -11.82 -4.32 7.51
C GLY A 103 -13.15 -5.00 7.20
N LEU A 104 -14.27 -4.28 7.30
CA LEU A 104 -15.59 -4.78 6.92
C LEU A 104 -15.68 -5.07 5.42
N LEU A 105 -15.16 -4.17 4.58
CA LEU A 105 -15.06 -4.38 3.15
C LEU A 105 -14.14 -5.55 2.81
N ALA A 106 -13.02 -5.72 3.51
CA ALA A 106 -12.11 -6.85 3.31
C ALA A 106 -12.76 -8.19 3.71
N ASN A 107 -13.61 -8.20 4.73
CA ASN A 107 -14.39 -9.39 5.07
C ASN A 107 -15.38 -9.74 3.95
N ALA A 108 -16.11 -8.77 3.43
CA ALA A 108 -16.99 -8.98 2.27
C ALA A 108 -16.21 -9.37 1.00
N PHE A 109 -15.03 -8.77 0.79
CA PHE A 109 -14.14 -9.08 -0.33
C PHE A 109 -13.58 -10.49 -0.22
N ARG A 110 -13.27 -10.98 0.98
CA ARG A 110 -12.84 -12.36 1.19
C ARG A 110 -13.91 -13.34 0.72
N THR A 111 -15.16 -13.15 1.12
CA THR A 111 -16.26 -14.05 0.74
C THR A 111 -16.57 -13.97 -0.76
N VAL A 112 -16.53 -12.78 -1.37
CA VAL A 112 -16.92 -12.62 -2.79
C VAL A 112 -15.76 -12.91 -3.76
N VAL A 113 -14.52 -12.58 -3.40
CA VAL A 113 -13.35 -12.61 -4.31
C VAL A 113 -12.42 -13.79 -4.02
N ILE A 114 -12.18 -14.14 -2.76
CA ILE A 114 -11.25 -15.24 -2.45
C ILE A 114 -11.91 -16.61 -2.69
N GLU A 115 -13.23 -16.72 -2.49
CA GLU A 115 -13.96 -17.98 -2.73
C GLU A 115 -14.35 -18.19 -4.21
N SER A 116 -14.27 -17.16 -5.07
CA SER A 116 -14.66 -17.27 -6.49
C SER A 116 -13.45 -17.28 -7.43
N GLU A 117 -13.14 -18.46 -8.00
CA GLU A 117 -12.06 -18.62 -8.99
C GLU A 117 -12.23 -17.72 -10.23
N SER A 118 -13.47 -17.49 -10.66
CA SER A 118 -13.79 -16.61 -11.79
C SER A 118 -13.40 -15.15 -11.55
N VAL A 119 -13.64 -14.65 -10.33
CA VAL A 119 -13.29 -13.26 -9.96
C VAL A 119 -11.78 -13.11 -9.83
N GLN A 120 -11.09 -14.10 -9.23
CA GLN A 120 -9.63 -14.10 -9.18
C GLN A 120 -9.02 -14.10 -10.58
N ALA A 121 -9.54 -14.91 -11.51
CA ALA A 121 -9.08 -14.97 -12.88
C ALA A 121 -9.28 -13.63 -13.62
N TRP A 122 -10.42 -12.96 -13.42
CA TRP A 122 -10.68 -11.65 -14.03
C TRP A 122 -9.77 -10.56 -13.44
N LEU A 123 -9.61 -10.49 -12.11
CA LEU A 123 -8.67 -9.58 -11.45
C LEU A 123 -7.23 -9.75 -11.95
N ARG A 124 -6.76 -11.00 -12.05
CA ARG A 124 -5.42 -11.31 -12.58
C ARG A 124 -5.24 -10.81 -14.00
N ARG A 125 -6.22 -11.07 -14.88
CA ARG A 125 -6.19 -10.62 -16.28
C ARG A 125 -6.20 -9.09 -16.37
N SER A 126 -6.98 -8.41 -15.53
CA SER A 126 -7.00 -6.94 -15.45
C SER A 126 -5.66 -6.37 -14.98
N PHE A 127 -5.04 -6.95 -13.95
CA PHE A 127 -3.70 -6.52 -13.50
C PHE A 127 -2.62 -6.80 -14.54
N ALA A 128 -2.62 -7.98 -15.16
CA ALA A 128 -1.69 -8.30 -16.24
C ALA A 128 -1.85 -7.33 -17.42
N GLY A 129 -3.10 -7.01 -17.80
CA GLY A 129 -3.40 -5.99 -18.82
C GLY A 129 -2.90 -4.61 -18.44
N ALA A 130 -3.10 -4.18 -17.18
CA ALA A 130 -2.61 -2.90 -16.68
C ALA A 130 -1.07 -2.81 -16.68
N PHE A 131 -0.37 -3.85 -16.21
CA PHE A 131 1.09 -3.89 -16.25
C PHE A 131 1.64 -3.92 -17.68
N ALA A 132 1.00 -4.67 -18.58
CA ALA A 132 1.36 -4.66 -19.99
C ALA A 132 1.15 -3.27 -20.61
N ALA A 133 0.01 -2.63 -20.35
CA ALA A 133 -0.29 -1.28 -20.81
C ALA A 133 0.71 -0.25 -20.27
N LEU A 134 1.08 -0.33 -18.98
CA LEU A 134 2.10 0.53 -18.39
C LEU A 134 3.49 0.27 -18.97
N GLY A 135 3.86 -0.99 -19.21
CA GLY A 135 5.12 -1.36 -19.86
C GLY A 135 5.20 -0.84 -21.29
N VAL A 136 4.13 -0.96 -22.05
CA VAL A 136 3.99 -0.40 -23.41
C VAL A 136 4.04 1.12 -23.37
N HIS A 137 3.29 1.77 -22.49
CA HIS A 137 3.33 3.23 -22.33
C HIS A 137 4.73 3.70 -21.95
N LEU A 138 5.42 3.00 -21.05
CA LEU A 138 6.80 3.32 -20.69
C LEU A 138 7.78 3.10 -21.86
N ALA A 139 7.53 2.10 -22.71
CA ALA A 139 8.29 1.89 -23.93
C ALA A 139 8.09 3.03 -24.94
N PHE A 140 6.89 3.61 -25.02
CA PHE A 140 6.56 4.74 -25.93
C PHE A 140 6.70 6.13 -25.30
N SER A 141 6.95 6.24 -24.00
CA SER A 141 7.08 7.54 -23.32
C SER A 141 8.35 8.27 -23.75
N GLU A 142 8.28 9.11 -24.77
CA GLU A 142 9.40 9.96 -25.19
C GLU A 142 9.62 11.12 -24.19
N LYS A 143 10.77 11.07 -23.51
CA LYS A 143 11.52 12.22 -23.02
C LYS A 143 13.01 11.92 -23.18
#